data_AF-A0A7R9YXI3-F1
#
_entry.id   AF-A0A7R9YXI3-F1
#
_cell.length_a   1.000
_cell.length_b   1.000
_cell.length_c   1.000
_cell.angle_alpha   90.00
_cell.angle_beta   90.00
_cell.angle_gamma   90.00
#
_symmetry.space_group_name_H-M   'P 1'
#
loop_
_entity.id
_entity.type
_entity.pdbx_description
1 polymer ?
#
loop_
_entity_poly.entity_id
_entity_poly.type
_entity_poly.pdbx_seq_one_letter_code
_entity_poly.pdbx_strand_id
1 'polypeptide(L)'
;AMYRTMQATGESEMCGLSKADIISQGTAYFRDAIKLGEEAYDKFYEEQGWSGSCLVFMQHLSSRYFNRAIFLLTVKSNHKYPEEANRLGFQDLDIARNMDVEVVDQCLEVGFSVNKSDLFELMLNRLRGVLSLLEMDYPDEWGVEEQISNALRELHIALKNQSSDLFCDVSPAGRMQELDAELIRYARITNAIEMAAKVGIRMFMEDEYVFHHAELAAVKALVDYVALEENEKNFTSETKQAILNFQDEIENEFMDNIVRRMSDARKSEETMLCSRKSKHWKLQTESTRTEESHLSFSVRETCRGDFTMEIF
;
A
#
# COMPACT_ATOMS: atom_id res chain seq x y z
N ALA A 1 -9.70 -7.35 -2.88
CA ALA A 1 -9.42 -8.40 -1.87
C ALA A 1 -10.38 -9.59 -2.03
N MET A 2 -11.64 -9.48 -1.61
CA MET A 2 -12.63 -10.59 -1.59
C MET A 2 -12.66 -11.44 -2.88
N TYR A 3 -12.78 -10.81 -4.06
CA TYR A 3 -12.77 -11.52 -5.34
C TYR A 3 -11.49 -12.34 -5.58
N ARG A 4 -10.30 -11.75 -5.30
CA ARG A 4 -9.02 -12.46 -5.46
C ARG A 4 -8.91 -13.63 -4.50
N THR A 5 -9.38 -13.47 -3.26
CA THR A 5 -9.41 -14.56 -2.28
C THR A 5 -10.31 -15.72 -2.75
N MET A 6 -11.50 -15.42 -3.29
CA MET A 6 -12.38 -16.44 -3.89
C MET A 6 -11.77 -17.10 -5.14
N GLN A 7 -10.94 -16.38 -5.87
CA GLN A 7 -10.23 -16.94 -7.03
C GLN A 7 -9.13 -17.90 -6.58
N ALA A 8 -8.36 -17.54 -5.55
CA ALA A 8 -7.28 -18.36 -5.00
C ALA A 8 -7.79 -19.60 -4.25
N THR A 9 -8.87 -19.47 -3.48
CA THR A 9 -9.45 -20.58 -2.68
C THR A 9 -10.39 -21.47 -3.47
N GLY A 10 -10.87 -21.01 -4.63
CA GLY A 10 -11.91 -21.70 -5.40
C GLY A 10 -13.30 -21.60 -4.79
N GLU A 11 -13.50 -20.80 -3.74
CA GLU A 11 -14.81 -20.60 -3.12
C GLU A 11 -15.81 -19.95 -4.10
N SER A 12 -17.04 -20.49 -4.13
CA SER A 12 -18.14 -19.97 -4.95
C SER A 12 -18.81 -18.75 -4.33
N GLU A 13 -18.71 -18.59 -3.01
CA GLU A 13 -19.37 -17.57 -2.22
C GLU A 13 -18.48 -17.15 -1.04
N MET A 14 -18.44 -15.86 -0.73
CA MET A 14 -17.75 -15.32 0.44
C MET A 14 -18.63 -14.26 1.10
N CYS A 15 -18.87 -14.39 2.41
CA CYS A 15 -19.73 -13.47 3.17
C CYS A 15 -21.15 -13.26 2.58
N GLY A 16 -21.76 -14.30 2.00
CA GLY A 16 -23.10 -14.16 1.41
C GLY A 16 -23.12 -13.68 -0.04
N LEU A 17 -21.95 -13.42 -0.65
CA LEU A 17 -21.83 -12.83 -1.98
C LEU A 17 -21.15 -13.79 -2.96
N SER A 18 -21.78 -13.98 -4.12
CA SER A 18 -21.14 -14.67 -5.24
C SER A 18 -20.13 -13.76 -5.96
N LYS A 19 -19.28 -14.34 -6.83
CA LYS A 19 -18.40 -13.54 -7.70
C LYS A 19 -19.17 -12.54 -8.55
N ALA A 20 -20.34 -12.93 -9.06
CA ALA A 20 -21.20 -12.04 -9.86
C ALA A 20 -21.73 -10.87 -9.03
N ASP A 21 -22.10 -11.10 -7.77
CA ASP A 21 -22.56 -10.05 -6.86
C ASP A 21 -21.44 -9.06 -6.54
N ILE A 22 -20.23 -9.55 -6.23
CA ILE A 22 -19.06 -8.71 -5.98
C ILE A 22 -18.75 -7.84 -7.18
N ILE A 23 -18.78 -8.41 -8.38
CA ILE A 23 -18.54 -7.69 -9.62
C ILE A 23 -19.60 -6.61 -9.83
N SER A 24 -20.89 -6.96 -9.77
CA SER A 24 -21.98 -6.02 -10.03
C SER A 24 -22.03 -4.90 -8.99
N GLN A 25 -21.89 -5.23 -7.70
CA GLN A 25 -21.93 -4.25 -6.62
C GLN A 25 -20.68 -3.35 -6.63
N GLY A 26 -19.49 -3.93 -6.85
CA GLY A 26 -18.26 -3.16 -6.96
C GLY A 26 -18.26 -2.19 -8.13
N THR A 27 -18.69 -2.63 -9.31
CA THR A 27 -18.83 -1.76 -10.49
C THR A 27 -19.82 -0.62 -10.23
N ALA A 28 -20.97 -0.90 -9.62
CA ALA A 28 -21.95 0.13 -9.28
C ALA A 28 -21.40 1.13 -8.25
N TYR A 29 -20.76 0.64 -7.18
CA TYR A 29 -20.16 1.47 -6.14
C TYR A 29 -19.14 2.45 -6.72
N PHE A 30 -18.17 1.97 -7.50
CA PHE A 30 -17.16 2.84 -8.07
C PHE A 30 -17.72 3.84 -9.07
N ARG A 31 -18.68 3.42 -9.91
CA ARG A 31 -19.37 4.33 -10.83
C ARG A 31 -20.05 5.47 -10.08
N ASP A 32 -20.82 5.14 -9.04
CA ASP A 32 -21.59 6.14 -8.29
C ASP A 32 -20.65 7.05 -7.47
N ALA A 33 -19.59 6.49 -6.87
CA ALA A 33 -18.60 7.26 -6.12
C ALA A 33 -17.79 8.22 -7.00
N ILE A 34 -17.44 7.82 -8.23
CA ILE A 34 -16.76 8.70 -9.19
C ILE A 34 -17.70 9.79 -9.66
N LYS A 35 -18.92 9.45 -10.09
CA LYS A 35 -19.91 10.43 -10.54
C LYS A 35 -20.17 11.51 -9.50
N LEU A 36 -20.42 11.12 -8.24
CA LEU A 36 -20.62 12.07 -7.15
C LEU A 36 -19.35 12.87 -6.86
N GLY A 37 -18.18 12.26 -7.03
CA GLY A 37 -16.88 12.93 -6.89
C GLY A 37 -16.67 14.00 -7.96
N GLU A 38 -16.99 13.72 -9.21
CA GLU A 38 -16.89 14.69 -10.32
C GLU A 38 -17.85 15.86 -10.14
N GLU A 39 -19.14 15.58 -9.86
CA GLU A 39 -20.14 16.61 -9.61
C GLU A 39 -19.75 17.52 -8.43
N ALA A 40 -19.16 16.94 -7.38
CA ALA A 40 -18.66 17.69 -6.24
C ALA A 40 -17.38 18.48 -6.56
N TYR A 41 -16.49 17.92 -7.38
CA TYR A 41 -15.26 18.59 -7.82
C TYR A 41 -15.59 19.84 -8.65
N ASP A 42 -16.45 19.72 -9.65
CA ASP A 42 -16.83 20.84 -10.53
C ASP A 42 -17.37 22.00 -9.70
N LYS A 43 -18.31 21.71 -8.79
CA LYS A 43 -18.86 22.71 -7.87
C LYS A 43 -17.79 23.32 -6.96
N PHE A 44 -16.90 22.49 -6.40
CA PHE A 44 -15.86 22.95 -5.48
C PHE A 44 -14.84 23.86 -6.19
N TYR A 45 -14.46 23.49 -7.41
CA TYR A 45 -13.57 24.26 -8.26
C TYR A 45 -14.20 25.59 -8.71
N GLU A 46 -15.49 25.61 -9.06
CA GLU A 46 -16.21 26.85 -9.37
C GLU A 46 -16.25 27.82 -8.17
N GLU A 47 -16.36 27.29 -6.94
CA GLU A 47 -16.44 28.10 -5.72
C GLU A 47 -15.07 28.59 -5.22
N GLN A 48 -14.02 27.77 -5.30
CA GLN A 48 -12.71 28.06 -4.67
C GLN A 48 -11.56 28.26 -5.64
N GLY A 49 -11.72 27.87 -6.91
CA GLY A 49 -10.63 27.76 -7.87
C GLY A 49 -9.54 26.79 -7.39
N TRP A 50 -8.31 27.02 -7.85
CA TRP A 50 -7.14 26.28 -7.39
C TRP A 50 -6.80 26.65 -5.94
N SER A 51 -7.11 25.74 -5.03
CA SER A 51 -6.78 25.83 -3.60
C SER A 51 -6.21 24.49 -3.11
N GLY A 52 -5.47 24.51 -2.00
CA GLY A 52 -4.95 23.27 -1.40
C GLY A 52 -6.05 22.23 -1.13
N SER A 53 -7.23 22.67 -0.70
CA SER A 53 -8.39 21.77 -0.50
C SER A 53 -8.93 21.21 -1.82
N CYS A 54 -8.88 21.98 -2.91
CA CYS A 54 -9.27 21.51 -4.24
C CYS A 54 -8.31 20.43 -4.75
N LEU A 55 -7.02 20.62 -4.53
CA LEU A 55 -5.96 19.68 -4.92
C LEU A 55 -6.05 18.37 -4.12
N VAL A 56 -6.31 18.45 -2.81
CA VAL A 56 -6.59 17.25 -2.00
C VAL A 56 -7.84 16.51 -2.50
N PHE A 57 -8.90 17.25 -2.86
CA PHE A 57 -10.11 16.65 -3.41
C PHE A 57 -9.83 15.93 -4.74
N MET A 58 -9.09 16.57 -5.65
CA MET A 58 -8.68 16.01 -6.93
C MET A 58 -7.83 14.73 -6.72
N GLN A 59 -6.93 14.72 -5.75
CA GLN A 59 -6.15 13.54 -5.39
C GLN A 59 -7.00 12.36 -4.92
N HIS A 60 -8.08 12.64 -4.18
CA HIS A 60 -9.06 11.61 -3.81
C HIS A 60 -9.85 11.10 -5.01
N LEU A 61 -10.23 11.98 -5.95
CA LEU A 61 -10.90 11.58 -7.18
C LEU A 61 -10.01 10.70 -8.05
N SER A 62 -8.74 11.07 -8.24
CA SER A 62 -7.71 10.24 -8.87
C SER A 62 -7.64 8.85 -8.23
N SER A 63 -7.65 8.79 -6.90
CA SER A 63 -7.60 7.51 -6.17
C SER A 63 -8.84 6.64 -6.41
N ARG A 64 -10.02 7.23 -6.60
CA ARG A 64 -11.23 6.48 -6.98
C ARG A 64 -11.10 5.90 -8.38
N TYR A 65 -10.60 6.68 -9.33
CA TYR A 65 -10.31 6.24 -10.69
C TYR A 65 -9.32 5.07 -10.69
N PHE A 66 -8.17 5.23 -10.04
CA PHE A 66 -7.19 4.16 -9.89
C PHE A 66 -7.79 2.89 -9.29
N ASN A 67 -8.53 3.01 -8.18
CA ASN A 67 -9.14 1.85 -7.53
C ASN A 67 -10.18 1.15 -8.40
N ARG A 68 -10.99 1.92 -9.15
CA ARG A 68 -11.94 1.34 -10.13
C ARG A 68 -11.18 0.59 -11.22
N ALA A 69 -10.08 1.15 -11.70
CA ALA A 69 -9.26 0.50 -12.71
C ALA A 69 -8.71 -0.86 -12.25
N ILE A 70 -8.02 -0.88 -11.08
CA ILE A 70 -7.47 -2.11 -10.52
C ILE A 70 -8.58 -3.14 -10.32
N PHE A 71 -9.75 -2.72 -9.86
CA PHE A 71 -10.91 -3.59 -9.72
C PHE A 71 -11.36 -4.18 -11.06
N LEU A 72 -11.63 -3.35 -12.07
CA LEU A 72 -12.13 -3.79 -13.38
C LEU A 72 -11.16 -4.75 -14.08
N LEU A 73 -9.87 -4.42 -14.05
CA LEU A 73 -8.82 -5.26 -14.66
C LEU A 73 -8.63 -6.58 -13.90
N THR A 74 -8.83 -6.56 -12.57
CA THR A 74 -8.79 -7.78 -11.74
C THR A 74 -9.97 -8.72 -12.06
N VAL A 75 -11.17 -8.17 -12.26
CA VAL A 75 -12.39 -8.97 -12.44
C VAL A 75 -12.73 -9.27 -13.90
N LYS A 76 -11.95 -8.76 -14.86
CA LYS A 76 -12.19 -8.83 -16.31
C LYS A 76 -12.63 -10.22 -16.79
N SER A 77 -11.93 -11.27 -16.36
CA SER A 77 -12.18 -12.65 -16.79
C SER A 77 -13.55 -13.23 -16.37
N ASN A 78 -14.17 -12.64 -15.34
CA ASN A 78 -15.52 -13.01 -14.88
C ASN A 78 -16.54 -11.88 -15.07
N HIS A 79 -16.15 -10.77 -15.72
CA HIS A 79 -17.04 -9.67 -16.01
C HIS A 79 -18.00 -10.03 -17.16
N LYS A 80 -19.24 -9.53 -17.11
CA LYS A 80 -20.24 -9.76 -18.17
C LYS A 80 -19.78 -9.22 -19.55
N TYR A 81 -19.01 -8.14 -19.52
CA TYR A 81 -18.43 -7.47 -20.69
C TYR A 81 -16.91 -7.32 -20.49
N PRO A 82 -16.10 -8.36 -20.76
CA PRO A 82 -14.66 -8.34 -20.46
C PRO A 82 -13.89 -7.25 -21.21
N GLU A 83 -14.17 -7.05 -22.50
CA GLU A 83 -13.48 -6.05 -23.31
C GLU A 83 -13.79 -4.62 -22.85
N GLU A 84 -15.03 -4.37 -22.42
CA GLU A 84 -15.42 -3.08 -21.86
C GLU A 84 -14.75 -2.83 -20.51
N ALA A 85 -14.72 -3.82 -19.61
CA ALA A 85 -14.02 -3.72 -18.33
C ALA A 85 -12.52 -3.47 -18.54
N ASN A 86 -11.90 -4.12 -19.53
CA ASN A 86 -10.52 -3.88 -19.91
C ASN A 86 -10.32 -2.43 -20.35
N ARG A 87 -11.06 -2.00 -21.37
CA ARG A 87 -10.95 -0.66 -21.95
C ARG A 87 -11.17 0.43 -20.90
N LEU A 88 -12.20 0.29 -20.07
CA LEU A 88 -12.49 1.24 -18.98
C LEU A 88 -11.40 1.21 -17.91
N GLY A 89 -10.88 0.03 -17.56
CA GLY A 89 -9.80 -0.10 -16.59
C GLY A 89 -8.53 0.64 -17.02
N PHE A 90 -8.09 0.46 -18.26
CA PHE A 90 -6.94 1.21 -18.80
C PHE A 90 -7.21 2.71 -18.87
N GLN A 91 -8.40 3.11 -19.35
CA GLN A 91 -8.80 4.51 -19.41
C GLN A 91 -8.75 5.18 -18.03
N ASP A 92 -9.19 4.48 -16.98
CA ASP A 92 -9.20 5.00 -15.61
C ASP A 92 -7.78 5.12 -15.02
N LEU A 93 -6.84 4.25 -15.41
CA LEU A 93 -5.43 4.38 -15.01
C LEU A 93 -4.80 5.62 -15.64
N ASP A 94 -5.10 5.89 -16.93
CA ASP A 94 -4.63 7.10 -17.60
C ASP A 94 -5.21 8.37 -16.95
N ILE A 95 -6.50 8.36 -16.62
CA ILE A 95 -7.15 9.48 -15.91
C ILE A 95 -6.47 9.72 -14.55
N ALA A 96 -6.30 8.66 -13.75
CA ALA A 96 -5.66 8.77 -12.45
C ALA A 96 -4.23 9.32 -12.55
N ARG A 97 -3.42 8.81 -13.49
CA ARG A 97 -2.06 9.31 -13.72
C ARG A 97 -2.05 10.78 -14.12
N ASN A 98 -2.93 11.19 -15.04
CA ASN A 98 -2.99 12.57 -15.50
C ASN A 98 -3.39 13.51 -14.35
N MET A 99 -4.36 13.09 -13.52
CA MET A 99 -4.74 13.85 -12.32
C MET A 99 -3.60 13.93 -11.30
N ASP A 100 -2.85 12.84 -11.09
CA ASP A 100 -1.70 12.82 -10.16
C ASP A 100 -0.62 13.82 -10.62
N VAL A 101 -0.34 13.90 -11.93
CA VAL A 101 0.59 14.91 -12.50
C VAL A 101 0.04 16.32 -12.33
N GLU A 102 -1.21 16.56 -12.68
CA GLU A 102 -1.85 17.87 -12.59
C GLU A 102 -1.88 18.39 -11.14
N VAL A 103 -2.14 17.52 -10.16
CA VAL A 103 -2.09 17.88 -8.74
C VAL A 103 -0.70 18.36 -8.35
N VAL A 104 0.36 17.65 -8.75
CA VAL A 104 1.75 18.03 -8.43
C VAL A 104 2.11 19.37 -9.09
N ASP A 105 1.80 19.54 -10.37
CA ASP A 105 2.07 20.77 -11.12
C ASP A 105 1.36 21.97 -10.48
N GLN A 106 0.07 21.82 -10.17
CA GLN A 106 -0.71 22.88 -9.55
C GLN A 106 -0.25 23.19 -8.12
N CYS A 107 0.16 22.18 -7.33
CA CYS A 107 0.75 22.41 -6.00
C CYS A 107 1.98 23.33 -6.08
N LEU A 108 2.84 23.13 -7.08
CA LEU A 108 4.00 23.99 -7.33
C LEU A 108 3.57 25.41 -7.74
N GLU A 109 2.58 25.53 -8.61
CA GLU A 109 2.08 26.84 -9.08
C GLU A 109 1.44 27.68 -7.97
N VAL A 110 0.63 27.06 -7.10
CA VAL A 110 -0.05 27.77 -6.00
C VAL A 110 0.80 27.91 -4.73
N GLY A 111 2.01 27.33 -4.72
CA GLY A 111 2.89 27.32 -3.55
C GLY A 111 2.36 26.47 -2.39
N PHE A 112 1.52 25.47 -2.68
CA PHE A 112 0.97 24.55 -1.68
C PHE A 112 1.89 23.33 -1.54
N SER A 113 2.40 23.09 -0.34
CA SER A 113 3.19 21.89 -0.06
C SER A 113 2.29 20.74 0.36
N VAL A 114 2.27 19.67 -0.43
CA VAL A 114 1.64 18.40 -0.05
C VAL A 114 2.47 17.74 1.06
N ASN A 115 1.80 17.11 2.02
CA ASN A 115 2.48 16.29 3.02
C ASN A 115 3.25 15.17 2.31
N LYS A 116 4.57 15.08 2.56
CA LYS A 116 5.45 14.11 1.90
C LYS A 116 5.11 12.67 2.25
N SER A 117 4.62 12.42 3.47
CA SER A 117 4.15 11.11 3.91
C SER A 117 2.95 10.68 3.05
N ASP A 118 1.95 11.54 2.90
CA ASP A 118 0.76 11.23 2.09
C ASP A 118 1.10 10.98 0.62
N LEU A 119 2.03 11.76 0.06
CA LEU A 119 2.50 11.57 -1.31
C LEU A 119 3.23 10.23 -1.48
N PHE A 120 4.09 9.86 -0.53
CA PHE A 120 4.80 8.59 -0.55
C PHE A 120 3.84 7.39 -0.43
N GLU A 121 2.85 7.48 0.45
CA GLU A 121 1.79 6.47 0.57
C GLU A 121 1.00 6.33 -0.72
N LEU A 122 0.66 7.44 -1.37
CA LEU A 122 0.01 7.43 -2.68
C LEU A 122 0.88 6.69 -3.70
N MET A 123 2.16 7.03 -3.82
CA MET A 123 3.10 6.37 -4.74
C MET A 123 3.20 4.87 -4.48
N LEU A 124 3.36 4.45 -3.22
CA LEU A 124 3.39 3.03 -2.86
C LEU A 124 2.07 2.31 -3.20
N ASN A 125 0.93 2.95 -2.96
CA ASN A 125 -0.36 2.36 -3.29
C ASN A 125 -0.57 2.22 -4.80
N ARG A 126 -0.11 3.19 -5.59
CA ARG A 126 -0.09 3.09 -7.06
C ARG A 126 0.80 1.93 -7.51
N LEU A 127 2.02 1.88 -7.00
CA LEU A 127 2.99 0.81 -7.28
C LEU A 127 2.42 -0.58 -6.98
N ARG A 128 1.87 -0.78 -5.78
CA ARG A 128 1.23 -2.04 -5.35
C ARG A 128 0.09 -2.48 -6.27
N GLY A 129 -0.72 -1.52 -6.73
CA GLY A 129 -1.82 -1.77 -7.64
C GLY A 129 -1.31 -2.22 -9.01
N VAL A 130 -0.34 -1.52 -9.59
CA VAL A 130 0.26 -1.85 -10.90
C VAL A 130 1.01 -3.19 -10.83
N LEU A 131 1.79 -3.44 -9.77
CA LEU A 131 2.44 -4.75 -9.55
C LEU A 131 1.44 -5.90 -9.54
N SER A 132 0.26 -5.68 -8.95
CA SER A 132 -0.79 -6.68 -8.97
C SER A 132 -1.35 -6.95 -10.37
N LEU A 133 -1.27 -5.99 -11.29
CA LEU A 133 -1.66 -6.19 -12.68
C LEU A 133 -0.57 -6.97 -13.44
N LEU A 134 0.71 -6.68 -13.17
CA LEU A 134 1.82 -7.42 -13.77
C LEU A 134 1.79 -8.91 -13.39
N GLU A 135 1.47 -9.23 -12.13
CA GLU A 135 1.26 -10.62 -11.67
C GLU A 135 0.10 -11.33 -12.40
N MET A 136 -0.80 -10.56 -13.01
CA MET A 136 -1.93 -11.06 -13.81
C MET A 136 -1.61 -11.03 -15.32
N ASP A 137 -0.33 -10.97 -15.69
CA ASP A 137 0.18 -10.95 -17.06
C ASP A 137 -0.22 -9.72 -17.89
N TYR A 138 -0.60 -8.60 -17.24
CA TYR A 138 -0.74 -7.33 -17.95
C TYR A 138 0.64 -6.74 -18.31
N PRO A 139 0.75 -6.00 -19.42
CA PRO A 139 2.01 -5.36 -19.81
C PRO A 139 2.40 -4.24 -18.84
N ASP A 140 3.71 -4.00 -18.70
CA ASP A 140 4.25 -2.87 -17.94
C ASP A 140 4.19 -1.56 -18.75
N GLU A 141 2.97 -1.07 -18.99
CA GLU A 141 2.74 0.19 -19.69
C GLU A 141 2.98 1.42 -18.79
N TRP A 142 3.11 1.23 -17.48
CA TRP A 142 3.23 2.31 -16.50
C TRP A 142 4.64 2.48 -15.94
N GLY A 143 5.62 1.71 -16.42
CA GLY A 143 7.02 1.86 -16.06
C GLY A 143 7.24 1.66 -14.56
N VAL A 144 6.94 0.47 -14.06
CA VAL A 144 7.09 0.17 -12.62
C VAL A 144 8.50 0.46 -12.11
N GLU A 145 9.54 0.17 -12.90
CA GLU A 145 10.93 0.49 -12.57
C GLU A 145 11.16 2.00 -12.37
N GLU A 146 10.53 2.84 -13.20
CA GLU A 146 10.62 4.29 -13.08
C GLU A 146 9.91 4.76 -11.80
N GLN A 147 8.74 4.20 -11.48
CA GLN A 147 8.01 4.52 -10.25
C GLN A 147 8.80 4.16 -8.99
N ILE A 148 9.43 2.98 -8.96
CA ILE A 148 10.32 2.56 -7.86
C ILE A 148 11.51 3.52 -7.75
N SER A 149 12.14 3.85 -8.88
CA SER A 149 13.28 4.78 -8.92
C SER A 149 12.91 6.18 -8.41
N ASN A 150 11.72 6.67 -8.77
CA ASN A 150 11.18 7.93 -8.30
C ASN A 150 10.93 7.89 -6.78
N ALA A 151 10.31 6.81 -6.26
CA ALA A 151 10.09 6.65 -4.82
C ALA A 151 11.42 6.59 -4.04
N LEU A 152 12.42 5.87 -4.55
CA LEU A 152 13.76 5.81 -3.97
C LEU A 152 14.43 7.19 -3.93
N ARG A 153 14.28 7.97 -5.01
CA ARG A 153 14.82 9.34 -5.08
C ARG A 153 14.17 10.23 -4.02
N GLU A 154 12.85 10.20 -3.89
CA GLU A 154 12.14 10.99 -2.87
C GLU A 154 12.57 10.60 -1.45
N LEU A 155 12.73 9.31 -1.19
CA LEU A 155 13.23 8.81 0.10
C LEU A 155 14.65 9.31 0.39
N HIS A 156 15.57 9.25 -0.59
CA HIS A 156 16.93 9.76 -0.45
C HIS A 156 16.99 11.28 -0.27
N ILE A 157 16.08 12.03 -0.89
CA ILE A 157 15.96 13.48 -0.66
C ILE A 157 15.50 13.74 0.78
N ALA A 158 14.49 13.00 1.24
CA ALA A 158 13.97 13.13 2.60
C ALA A 158 15.01 12.77 3.66
N LEU A 159 15.84 11.74 3.45
CA LEU A 159 16.92 11.34 4.37
C LEU A 159 17.92 12.45 4.68
N LYS A 160 18.11 13.41 3.76
CA LYS A 160 18.99 14.58 3.99
C LYS A 160 18.39 15.58 4.97
N ASN A 161 17.10 15.47 5.29
CA ASN A 161 16.39 16.32 6.22
C ASN A 161 15.80 15.49 7.38
N GLN A 162 16.46 15.54 8.54
CA GLN A 162 16.03 14.79 9.73
C GLN A 162 14.64 15.18 10.25
N SER A 163 14.14 16.38 9.93
CA SER A 163 12.79 16.82 10.28
C SER A 163 11.80 16.66 9.13
N SER A 164 12.02 15.71 8.22
CA SER A 164 11.09 15.44 7.13
C SER A 164 9.82 14.79 7.64
N ASP A 165 8.66 15.34 7.27
CA ASP A 165 7.33 14.80 7.61
C ASP A 165 7.13 13.34 7.14
N LEU A 166 7.92 12.89 6.14
CA LEU A 166 7.93 11.51 5.67
C LEU A 166 8.22 10.49 6.79
N PHE A 167 8.93 10.92 7.84
CA PHE A 167 9.40 10.05 8.92
C PHE A 167 8.68 10.26 10.25
N CYS A 168 7.56 10.99 10.27
CA CYS A 168 6.79 11.23 11.50
C CYS A 168 6.18 9.94 12.06
N ASP A 169 5.58 9.12 11.20
CA ASP A 169 4.86 7.91 11.61
C ASP A 169 5.68 6.62 11.43
N VAL A 170 6.62 6.65 10.47
CA VAL A 170 7.43 5.49 10.08
C VAL A 170 8.89 5.91 9.99
N SER A 171 9.77 5.14 10.60
CA SER A 171 11.21 5.42 10.57
C SER A 171 11.76 5.37 9.13
N PRO A 172 12.92 5.99 8.85
CA PRO A 172 13.53 5.90 7.53
C PRO A 172 13.81 4.46 7.07
N ALA A 173 14.23 3.59 8.00
CA ALA A 173 14.40 2.16 7.73
C ALA A 173 13.06 1.49 7.37
N GLY A 174 11.99 1.80 8.10
CA GLY A 174 10.65 1.30 7.78
C GLY A 174 10.18 1.73 6.39
N ARG A 175 10.37 3.00 6.02
CA ARG A 175 10.04 3.50 4.67
C ARG A 175 10.85 2.83 3.56
N MET A 176 12.11 2.52 3.84
CA MET A 176 12.96 1.75 2.92
C MET A 176 12.43 0.32 2.77
N GLN A 177 12.10 -0.37 3.86
CA GLN A 177 11.53 -1.72 3.84
C GLN A 177 10.23 -1.83 3.05
N GLU A 178 9.35 -0.84 3.16
CA GLU A 178 8.11 -0.82 2.36
C GLU A 178 8.39 -0.79 0.86
N LEU A 179 9.40 -0.02 0.45
CA LEU A 179 9.79 0.09 -0.96
C LEU A 179 10.57 -1.15 -1.42
N ASP A 180 11.42 -1.70 -0.56
CA ASP A 180 12.16 -2.93 -0.83
C ASP A 180 11.24 -4.13 -1.03
N ALA A 181 10.16 -4.23 -0.26
CA ALA A 181 9.16 -5.27 -0.42
C ALA A 181 8.56 -5.24 -1.84
N GLU A 182 8.24 -4.03 -2.34
CA GLU A 182 7.73 -3.87 -3.71
C GLU A 182 8.82 -4.07 -4.78
N LEU A 183 10.08 -3.70 -4.51
CA LEU A 183 11.21 -3.97 -5.40
C LEU A 183 11.47 -5.48 -5.53
N ILE A 184 11.44 -6.21 -4.42
CA ILE A 184 11.53 -7.67 -4.40
C ILE A 184 10.41 -8.26 -5.23
N ARG A 185 9.18 -7.79 -5.03
CA ARG A 185 8.01 -8.25 -5.79
C ARG A 185 8.17 -8.01 -7.29
N TYR A 186 8.61 -6.82 -7.69
CA TYR A 186 8.90 -6.50 -9.09
C TYR A 186 9.99 -7.39 -9.69
N ALA A 187 11.10 -7.56 -8.98
CA ALA A 187 12.21 -8.39 -9.41
C ALA A 187 11.80 -9.85 -9.58
N ARG A 188 10.91 -10.37 -8.73
CA ARG A 188 10.35 -11.72 -8.88
C ARG A 188 9.47 -11.85 -10.12
N ILE A 189 8.58 -10.88 -10.37
CA ILE A 189 7.70 -10.85 -11.56
C ILE A 189 8.53 -10.81 -12.85
N THR A 190 9.60 -10.01 -12.87
CA THR A 190 10.50 -9.85 -14.03
C THR A 190 11.59 -10.93 -14.11
N ASN A 191 11.53 -11.94 -13.24
CA ASN A 191 12.49 -13.04 -13.16
C ASN A 191 13.96 -12.60 -12.86
N ALA A 192 14.15 -11.43 -12.25
CA ALA A 192 15.42 -10.95 -11.71
C ALA A 192 15.65 -11.50 -10.29
N ILE A 193 15.62 -12.82 -10.14
CA ILE A 193 15.61 -13.51 -8.84
C ILE A 193 16.85 -13.21 -7.98
N GLU A 194 18.03 -13.11 -8.60
CA GLU A 194 19.28 -12.75 -7.90
C GLU A 194 19.19 -11.36 -7.26
N MET A 195 18.57 -10.39 -7.94
CA MET A 195 18.35 -9.05 -7.42
C MET A 195 17.40 -9.10 -6.22
N ALA A 196 16.28 -9.81 -6.35
CA ALA A 196 15.31 -9.98 -5.27
C ALA A 196 15.96 -10.58 -4.02
N ALA A 197 16.79 -11.61 -4.19
CA ALA A 197 17.51 -12.25 -3.09
C ALA A 197 18.52 -11.33 -2.43
N LYS A 198 19.31 -10.56 -3.20
CA LYS A 198 20.25 -9.57 -2.64
C LYS A 198 19.54 -8.54 -1.77
N VAL A 199 18.41 -8.02 -2.25
CA VAL A 199 17.58 -7.04 -1.52
C VAL A 199 17.07 -7.66 -0.22
N GLY A 200 16.59 -8.91 -0.26
CA GLY A 200 16.12 -9.66 0.91
C GLY A 200 17.22 -10.00 1.93
N ILE A 201 18.39 -10.45 1.49
CA ILE A 201 19.55 -10.70 2.37
C ILE A 201 19.93 -9.41 3.11
N ARG A 202 20.01 -8.29 2.37
CA ARG A 202 20.35 -6.99 2.94
C ARG A 202 19.35 -6.59 4.02
N MET A 203 18.05 -6.81 3.82
CA MET A 203 17.04 -6.56 4.87
C MET A 203 17.31 -7.38 6.13
N PHE A 204 17.62 -8.68 6.01
CA PHE A 204 17.91 -9.53 7.18
C PHE A 204 19.23 -9.21 7.88
N MET A 205 20.20 -8.64 7.16
CA MET A 205 21.54 -8.39 7.69
C MET A 205 21.71 -6.98 8.24
N GLU A 206 21.02 -5.99 7.67
CA GLU A 206 21.21 -4.57 7.98
C GLU A 206 20.08 -3.99 8.85
N ASP A 207 18.87 -4.52 8.77
CA ASP A 207 17.74 -3.97 9.52
C ASP A 207 17.59 -4.64 10.89
N GLU A 208 17.50 -3.83 11.95
CA GLU A 208 17.32 -4.34 13.32
C GLU A 208 15.94 -4.97 13.53
N TYR A 209 14.90 -4.40 12.89
CA TYR A 209 13.54 -4.88 12.92
C TYR A 209 12.96 -4.82 11.51
N VAL A 210 12.34 -5.92 11.05
CA VAL A 210 11.76 -6.02 9.71
C VAL A 210 10.25 -6.10 9.83
N PHE A 211 9.51 -5.32 9.03
CA PHE A 211 8.06 -5.48 8.96
C PHE A 211 7.67 -6.87 8.41
N HIS A 212 6.71 -7.55 9.05
CA HIS A 212 6.29 -8.90 8.65
C HIS A 212 5.98 -9.07 7.14
N HIS A 213 5.37 -8.08 6.50
CA HIS A 213 5.07 -8.16 5.07
C HIS A 213 6.34 -8.10 4.20
N ALA A 214 7.32 -7.30 4.63
CA ALA A 214 8.60 -7.13 3.96
C ALA A 214 9.51 -8.34 4.22
N GLU A 215 9.47 -8.87 5.45
CA GLU A 215 10.10 -10.13 5.84
C GLU A 215 9.61 -11.30 4.98
N LEU A 216 8.29 -11.45 4.83
CA LEU A 216 7.70 -12.48 3.98
C LEU A 216 8.13 -12.33 2.50
N ALA A 217 8.21 -11.10 2.00
CA ALA A 217 8.71 -10.85 0.65
C ALA A 217 10.18 -11.27 0.50
N ALA A 218 11.02 -10.90 1.47
CA ALA A 218 12.44 -11.26 1.52
C ALA A 218 12.66 -12.78 1.55
N VAL A 219 11.96 -13.52 2.42
CA VAL A 219 12.09 -14.98 2.46
C VAL A 219 11.64 -15.63 1.16
N LYS A 220 10.53 -15.17 0.57
CA LYS A 220 10.08 -15.68 -0.74
C LYS A 220 11.13 -15.49 -1.83
N ALA A 221 11.83 -14.37 -1.84
CA ALA A 221 12.93 -14.15 -2.76
C ALA A 221 14.11 -15.13 -2.54
N LEU A 222 14.43 -15.44 -1.27
CA LEU A 222 15.47 -16.42 -0.94
C LEU A 222 15.07 -17.83 -1.39
N VAL A 223 13.81 -18.22 -1.20
CA VAL A 223 13.28 -19.52 -1.63
C VAL A 223 13.37 -19.64 -3.15
N ASP A 224 12.93 -18.63 -3.89
CA ASP A 224 13.02 -18.63 -5.36
C ASP A 224 14.48 -18.71 -5.84
N TYR A 225 15.39 -18.01 -5.16
CA TYR A 225 16.82 -18.04 -5.50
C TYR A 225 17.46 -19.40 -5.25
N VAL A 226 17.16 -20.01 -4.10
CA VAL A 226 17.61 -21.36 -3.77
C VAL A 226 17.04 -22.40 -4.75
N ALA A 227 15.79 -22.22 -5.19
CA ALA A 227 15.14 -23.05 -6.20
C ALA A 227 15.84 -22.93 -7.57
N LEU A 228 16.23 -21.73 -7.98
CA LEU A 228 16.96 -21.47 -9.22
C LEU A 228 18.34 -22.18 -9.23
N GLU A 229 19.04 -22.09 -8.10
CA GLU A 229 20.40 -22.60 -7.87
C GLU A 229 20.44 -24.11 -7.59
N GLU A 230 19.29 -24.79 -7.47
CA GLU A 230 19.25 -26.27 -7.36
C GLU A 230 19.90 -26.96 -8.55
N ASN A 231 19.87 -26.30 -9.71
CA ASN A 231 20.54 -26.77 -10.92
C ASN A 231 22.08 -26.73 -10.80
N GLU A 232 22.61 -25.89 -9.90
CA GLU A 232 24.05 -25.59 -9.78
C GLU A 232 24.74 -26.22 -8.55
N LYS A 233 23.97 -26.86 -7.64
CA LYS A 233 24.46 -27.53 -6.40
C LYS A 233 25.13 -26.60 -5.37
N ASN A 234 24.83 -25.30 -5.40
CA ASN A 234 25.45 -24.32 -4.51
C ASN A 234 24.93 -24.37 -3.06
N PHE A 235 23.76 -24.96 -2.82
CA PHE A 235 23.13 -25.06 -1.48
C PHE A 235 23.03 -26.49 -0.95
N THR A 236 23.33 -26.68 0.34
CA THR A 236 23.12 -27.95 1.03
C THR A 236 21.62 -28.20 1.25
N SER A 237 21.20 -29.48 1.30
CA SER A 237 19.81 -29.83 1.59
C SER A 237 19.31 -29.28 2.93
N GLU A 238 20.21 -29.13 3.91
CA GLU A 238 19.91 -28.57 5.22
C GLU A 238 19.57 -27.08 5.14
N THR A 239 20.36 -26.29 4.41
CA THR A 239 20.09 -24.86 4.21
C THR A 239 18.76 -24.64 3.49
N LYS A 240 18.45 -25.47 2.48
CA LYS A 240 17.17 -25.41 1.76
C LYS A 240 16.00 -25.65 2.70
N GLN A 241 16.06 -26.71 3.49
CA GLN A 241 14.99 -27.05 4.43
C GLN A 241 14.83 -25.97 5.50
N ALA A 242 15.94 -25.39 5.97
CA ALA A 242 15.89 -24.30 6.95
C ALA A 242 15.16 -23.06 6.40
N ILE A 243 15.43 -22.66 5.15
CA ILE A 243 14.77 -21.50 4.53
C ILE A 243 13.28 -21.79 4.29
N LEU A 244 12.93 -23.01 3.85
CA LEU A 244 11.53 -23.40 3.68
C LEU A 244 10.77 -23.43 5.01
N ASN A 245 11.36 -24.00 6.07
CA ASN A 245 10.77 -23.98 7.40
C ASN A 245 10.57 -22.56 7.91
N PHE A 246 11.55 -21.67 7.66
CA PHE A 246 11.44 -20.26 8.05
C PHE A 246 10.34 -19.53 7.28
N GLN A 247 10.15 -19.84 5.99
CA GLN A 247 9.01 -19.33 5.22
C GLN A 247 7.69 -19.77 5.85
N ASP A 248 7.54 -21.06 6.17
CA ASP A 248 6.33 -21.60 6.76
C ASP A 248 6.03 -20.94 8.13
N GLU A 249 7.05 -20.73 8.95
CA GLU A 249 6.92 -20.04 10.24
C GLU A 249 6.38 -18.60 10.06
N ILE A 250 6.98 -17.82 9.15
CA ILE A 250 6.55 -16.44 8.89
C ILE A 250 5.15 -16.39 8.26
N GLU A 251 4.83 -17.30 7.34
CA GLU A 251 3.50 -17.36 6.73
C GLU A 251 2.42 -17.67 7.77
N ASN A 252 2.69 -18.59 8.69
CA ASN A 252 1.78 -18.91 9.79
C ASN A 252 1.59 -17.70 10.73
N GLU A 253 2.68 -17.04 11.15
CA GLU A 253 2.59 -15.84 12.00
C GLU A 253 1.84 -14.70 11.30
N PHE A 254 2.10 -14.49 10.02
CA PHE A 254 1.43 -13.47 9.22
C PHE A 254 -0.09 -13.74 9.13
N MET A 255 -0.48 -14.99 8.87
CA MET A 255 -1.88 -15.39 8.82
C MET A 255 -2.58 -15.26 10.18
N ASP A 256 -1.93 -15.67 11.27
CA ASP A 256 -2.44 -15.51 12.63
C ASP A 256 -2.66 -14.03 12.99
N ASN A 257 -1.72 -13.16 12.61
CA ASN A 257 -1.83 -11.72 12.77
C ASN A 257 -3.01 -11.13 11.98
N ILE A 258 -3.26 -11.59 10.76
CA ILE A 258 -4.44 -11.19 9.96
C ILE A 258 -5.72 -11.64 10.66
N VAL A 259 -5.81 -12.90 11.07
CA VAL A 259 -7.00 -13.46 11.73
C VAL A 259 -7.31 -12.71 13.03
N ARG A 260 -6.28 -12.40 13.82
CA ARG A 260 -6.44 -11.61 15.06
C ARG A 260 -7.00 -10.21 14.77
N ARG A 261 -6.42 -9.50 13.80
CA ARG A 261 -6.89 -8.17 13.39
C ARG A 261 -8.33 -8.19 12.89
N MET A 262 -8.71 -9.20 12.10
CA MET A 262 -10.10 -9.37 11.62
C MET A 262 -11.08 -9.65 12.77
N SER A 263 -10.69 -10.47 13.74
CA SER A 263 -11.47 -10.73 14.95
C SER A 263 -11.68 -9.44 15.76
N ASP A 264 -10.63 -8.65 15.94
CA ASP A 264 -10.70 -7.42 16.73
C ASP A 264 -11.54 -6.33 16.04
N ALA A 265 -11.44 -6.22 14.71
CA ALA A 265 -12.30 -5.35 13.91
C ALA A 265 -13.79 -5.73 14.05
N ARG A 266 -14.12 -7.03 14.00
CA ARG A 266 -15.50 -7.52 14.22
C ARG A 266 -16.01 -7.17 15.61
N LYS A 267 -15.20 -7.38 16.66
CA LYS A 267 -15.57 -7.02 18.04
C LYS A 267 -15.81 -5.51 18.18
N SER A 268 -14.99 -4.69 17.52
CA SER A 268 -15.15 -3.23 17.50
C SER A 268 -16.46 -2.82 16.81
N GLU A 269 -16.80 -3.41 15.65
CA GLU A 269 -18.05 -3.19 14.94
C GLU A 269 -19.29 -3.62 15.76
N GLU A 270 -19.24 -4.80 16.40
CA GLU A 270 -20.30 -5.28 17.29
C GLU A 270 -20.50 -4.34 18.48
N THR A 271 -19.42 -3.82 19.05
CA THR A 271 -19.46 -2.84 20.15
C THR A 271 -20.06 -1.50 19.68
N MET A 272 -19.72 -1.04 18.47
CA MET A 272 -20.31 0.17 17.88
C MET A 272 -21.81 -0.01 17.54
N LEU A 273 -22.21 -1.17 17.04
CA LEU A 273 -23.61 -1.52 16.76
C LEU A 273 -24.43 -1.62 18.06
N CYS A 274 -23.85 -2.14 19.14
CA CYS A 274 -24.49 -2.21 20.46
C CYS A 274 -24.63 -0.81 21.10
N SER A 275 -23.62 0.06 20.92
CA SER A 275 -23.67 1.48 21.32
C SER A 275 -24.73 2.28 20.55
N ARG A 276 -24.92 2.01 19.25
CA ARG A 276 -25.97 2.64 18.42
C ARG A 276 -27.38 2.23 18.82
N LYS A 277 -27.60 1.02 19.34
CA LYS A 277 -28.90 0.60 19.89
C LYS A 277 -29.20 1.19 21.28
N SER A 278 -28.18 1.67 22.00
CA SER A 278 -28.31 2.25 23.34
C SER A 278 -28.48 3.78 23.34
N LYS A 279 -28.08 4.48 22.27
CA LYS A 279 -28.13 5.95 22.21
C LYS A 279 -29.40 6.47 21.52
N HIS A 280 -30.55 6.27 22.17
CA HIS A 280 -31.67 7.20 22.07
C HIS A 280 -31.66 8.07 23.34
N TRP A 281 -31.44 9.38 23.17
CA TRP A 281 -31.36 10.46 24.18
C TRP A 281 -30.11 10.54 25.09
N LYS A 282 -29.23 11.51 24.80
CA LYS A 282 -29.22 12.84 25.47
C LYS A 282 -28.08 13.69 24.88
N LEU A 283 -28.42 14.85 24.30
CA LEU A 283 -27.48 15.94 24.14
C LEU A 283 -27.12 16.45 25.53
N GLN A 284 -25.85 16.38 25.90
CA GLN A 284 -25.27 17.29 26.87
C GLN A 284 -23.82 17.56 26.48
N THR A 285 -23.59 18.83 26.17
CA THR A 285 -22.31 19.52 26.12
C THR A 285 -21.59 19.37 27.46
N GLU A 286 -20.33 18.95 27.45
CA GLU A 286 -19.32 19.56 28.31
C GLU A 286 -17.90 19.18 27.89
N SER A 287 -17.04 20.19 28.01
CA SER A 287 -15.62 20.25 27.69
C SER A 287 -14.82 19.84 28.92
N THR A 288 -13.82 18.98 28.76
CA THR A 288 -12.63 18.96 29.63
C THR A 288 -11.41 18.45 28.87
N ARG A 289 -10.38 19.31 28.85
CA ARG A 289 -8.97 19.03 28.54
C ARG A 289 -8.41 17.91 29.42
N THR A 290 -7.50 17.12 28.86
CA THR A 290 -6.52 16.33 29.62
C THR A 290 -5.12 16.59 29.06
N GLU A 291 -4.19 16.75 29.98
CA GLU A 291 -2.79 17.18 29.81
C GLU A 291 -1.92 16.05 29.22
N GLU A 292 -1.05 16.40 28.28
CA GLU A 292 -0.04 15.50 27.70
C GLU A 292 1.25 15.53 28.54
N SER A 293 1.74 14.35 28.93
CA SER A 293 3.06 14.17 29.50
C SER A 293 4.10 14.07 28.38
N HIS A 294 4.97 15.07 28.25
CA HIS A 294 6.06 15.07 27.27
C HIS A 294 7.19 14.12 27.71
N LEU A 295 7.45 13.09 26.90
CA LEU A 295 8.73 12.38 26.86
C LEU A 295 9.77 13.30 26.20
N SER A 296 10.97 13.34 26.75
CA SER A 296 12.06 14.17 26.19
C SER A 296 13.17 13.28 25.62
N PHE A 297 13.61 13.61 24.41
CA PHE A 297 14.65 12.87 23.70
C PHE A 297 15.91 13.73 23.60
N SER A 298 17.08 13.10 23.76
CA SER A 298 18.35 13.72 23.39
C SER A 298 19.15 12.79 22.50
N VAL A 299 19.68 13.34 21.40
CA VAL A 299 20.53 12.62 20.44
C VAL A 299 21.97 13.02 20.69
N ARG A 300 22.84 12.05 20.91
CA ARG A 300 24.28 12.27 21.07
C ARG A 300 25.05 11.59 19.95
N GLU A 301 25.93 12.36 19.30
CA GLU A 301 26.86 11.86 18.31
C GLU A 301 28.06 11.23 19.01
N THR A 302 28.36 9.98 18.69
CA THR A 302 29.50 9.27 19.25
C THR A 302 30.77 9.60 18.46
N CYS A 303 31.94 9.39 19.07
CA CYS A 303 33.24 9.67 18.43
C CYS A 303 33.54 8.82 17.17
N ARG A 304 32.66 7.88 16.80
CA ARG A 304 32.73 7.08 15.57
C ARG A 304 31.81 7.58 14.44
N GLY A 305 31.01 8.62 14.68
CA GLY A 305 30.05 9.14 13.71
C GLY A 305 28.66 8.48 13.77
N ASP A 306 28.43 7.59 14.74
CA ASP A 306 27.11 6.98 14.95
C ASP A 306 26.28 7.81 15.94
N PHE A 307 24.97 7.92 15.70
CA PHE A 307 24.03 8.62 16.59
C PHE A 307 23.34 7.62 17.51
N THR A 308 23.36 7.88 18.81
CA THR A 308 22.59 7.12 19.81
C THR A 308 21.54 8.01 20.45
N MET A 309 20.32 7.49 20.58
CA MET A 309 19.16 8.18 21.14
C MET A 309 18.87 7.64 22.54
N GLU A 310 18.91 8.51 23.54
CA GLU A 310 18.55 8.17 24.92
C GLU A 310 17.15 8.73 25.24
N ILE A 311 16.31 7.90 25.89
CA ILE A 311 14.94 8.24 26.29
C ILE A 311 14.92 8.51 27.80
N PHE A 312 14.40 9.68 28.21
CA PHE A 312 14.18 10.05 29.61
C PHE A 312 12.71 10.40 29.87
#